data_AF-A0A2D7PRS6-F1
#
_entry.id   AF-A0A2D7PRS6-F1
#
_cell.length_a   1.000
_cell.length_b   1.000
_cell.length_c   1.000
_cell.angle_alpha   90.00
_cell.angle_beta   90.00
_cell.angle_gamma   90.00
#
_symmetry.space_group_name_H-M   'P 1'
#
loop_
_entity.id
_entity.type
_entity.pdbx_description
1 polymer ?
#
loop_
_entity_poly.entity_id
_entity_poly.type
_entity_poly.pdbx_seq_one_letter_code
_entity_poly.pdbx_strand_id
1 'polypeptide(L)'
;MTTAHHSQSTRHAVTKNQDWQDRKERAIARGQGNIFPIYVERAENSELWDVEGNRYIDFASGIAVCNTGHIHPRVKTAMIEQIERFSHSCVMVTPYASAVELAEKLGELVPGDRPKKTTFVTTGAEAVENAVKIARAHTGRRGVVAFHGGFHGRTLLAMGLTGKVDPYKNLFGPFPADVFHVPFPAEYHGVSVDDSIAALEMLFKVDIPTSDVAAIIVEPVQGEGGFYPAPPEFLQRLRTICDEHGIVLVADEIQSGFARTGRFFCTEYAGIEPDLVTIAKGVAGGFPLAAVVGVAEVMDAP
;
A
#
# COMPACT_ATOMS: atom_id res chain seq x y z
N MET A 1 -13.73 58.37 -32.12
CA MET A 1 -12.95 57.29 -32.76
C MET A 1 -12.85 56.16 -31.77
N THR A 2 -13.69 55.15 -31.94
CA THR A 2 -13.90 54.01 -31.05
C THR A 2 -13.15 52.83 -31.64
N THR A 3 -12.02 52.43 -31.04
CA THR A 3 -11.31 51.21 -31.43
C THR A 3 -11.69 50.09 -30.47
N ALA A 4 -12.65 49.28 -30.91
CA ALA A 4 -13.00 48.02 -30.27
C ALA A 4 -11.89 46.98 -30.53
N HIS A 5 -11.14 46.62 -29.50
CA HIS A 5 -10.28 45.43 -29.54
C HIS A 5 -11.16 44.19 -29.43
N HIS A 6 -11.41 43.53 -30.56
CA HIS A 6 -11.88 42.14 -30.58
C HIS A 6 -10.72 41.24 -30.20
N SER A 7 -10.69 40.74 -28.95
CA SER A 7 -9.85 39.60 -28.61
C SER A 7 -10.46 38.37 -29.28
N GLN A 8 -9.80 37.84 -30.29
CA GLN A 8 -10.09 36.50 -30.80
C GLN A 8 -9.80 35.50 -29.68
N SER A 9 -10.86 35.06 -29.02
CA SER A 9 -10.85 33.85 -28.21
C SER A 9 -10.54 32.69 -29.15
N THR A 10 -9.27 32.28 -29.20
CA THR A 10 -8.92 30.93 -29.65
C THR A 10 -9.57 29.96 -28.68
N ARG A 11 -10.81 29.56 -28.97
CA ARG A 11 -11.41 28.36 -28.38
C ARG A 11 -10.46 27.22 -28.71
N HIS A 12 -9.64 26.80 -27.75
CA HIS A 12 -8.97 25.51 -27.85
C HIS A 12 -10.06 24.48 -28.14
N ALA A 13 -9.95 23.78 -29.26
CA ALA A 13 -10.86 22.68 -29.58
C ALA A 13 -10.90 21.76 -28.35
N VAL A 14 -12.10 21.44 -27.87
CA VAL A 14 -12.28 20.48 -26.77
C VAL A 14 -11.52 19.23 -27.17
N THR A 15 -10.44 18.93 -26.46
CA THR A 15 -9.53 17.83 -26.79
C THR A 15 -10.24 16.55 -26.39
N LYS A 16 -10.50 15.67 -27.36
CA LYS A 16 -11.23 14.41 -27.14
C LYS A 16 -10.39 13.42 -26.34
N ASN A 17 -11.05 12.43 -25.75
CA ASN A 17 -10.39 11.32 -25.06
C ASN A 17 -9.32 10.66 -25.95
N GLN A 18 -9.64 10.43 -27.23
CA GLN A 18 -8.71 9.83 -28.18
C GLN A 18 -7.48 10.71 -28.47
N ASP A 19 -7.66 12.04 -28.56
CA ASP A 19 -6.54 12.96 -28.81
C ASP A 19 -5.51 12.90 -27.66
N TRP A 20 -5.99 12.74 -26.42
CA TRP A 20 -5.13 12.54 -25.25
C TRP A 20 -4.47 11.17 -25.24
N GLN A 21 -5.19 10.10 -25.62
CA GLN A 21 -4.64 8.75 -25.74
C GLN A 21 -3.48 8.72 -26.74
N ASP A 22 -3.66 9.30 -27.92
CA ASP A 22 -2.63 9.38 -28.96
C ASP A 22 -1.40 10.15 -28.46
N ARG A 23 -1.60 11.24 -27.71
CA ARG A 23 -0.49 12.00 -27.09
C ARG A 23 0.22 11.18 -26.02
N LYS A 24 -0.52 10.44 -25.21
CA LYS A 24 0.00 9.57 -24.16
C LYS A 24 0.85 8.45 -24.75
N GLU A 25 0.41 7.81 -25.82
CA GLU A 25 1.17 6.74 -26.50
C GLU A 25 2.49 7.24 -27.11
N ARG A 26 2.54 8.52 -27.52
CA ARG A 26 3.79 9.16 -27.97
C ARG A 26 4.71 9.59 -26.84
N ALA A 27 4.16 9.92 -25.66
CA ALA A 27 4.90 10.61 -24.59
C ALA A 27 5.20 9.76 -23.36
N ILE A 28 4.39 8.74 -23.06
CA ILE A 28 4.52 7.88 -21.87
C ILE A 28 4.95 6.49 -22.30
N ALA A 29 5.95 5.95 -21.59
CA ALA A 29 6.45 4.60 -21.85
C ALA A 29 5.31 3.56 -21.80
N ARG A 30 5.32 2.62 -22.76
CA ARG A 30 4.27 1.59 -22.89
C ARG A 30 4.03 0.74 -21.63
N GLY A 31 5.04 0.60 -20.77
CA GLY A 31 4.94 -0.12 -19.50
C GLY A 31 3.98 0.54 -18.49
N GLN A 32 3.72 1.85 -18.64
CA GLN A 32 2.70 2.58 -17.89
C GLN A 32 1.40 2.61 -18.70
N GLY A 33 0.74 1.46 -18.74
CA GLY A 33 -0.56 1.26 -19.39
C GLY A 33 -1.73 1.91 -18.63
N ASN A 34 -2.84 2.09 -19.33
CA ASN A 34 -4.15 2.43 -18.78
C ASN A 34 -5.16 1.41 -19.30
N ILE A 35 -6.15 1.05 -18.48
CA ILE A 35 -7.18 0.06 -18.86
C ILE A 35 -8.17 0.68 -19.86
N PHE A 36 -8.58 1.92 -19.59
CA PHE A 36 -9.56 2.64 -20.40
C PHE A 36 -8.93 3.93 -20.96
N PRO A 37 -9.16 4.29 -22.23
CA PRO A 37 -8.73 5.56 -22.81
C PRO A 37 -9.69 6.70 -22.40
N ILE A 38 -10.02 6.79 -21.12
CA ILE A 38 -10.90 7.80 -20.54
C ILE A 38 -10.02 8.77 -19.74
N TYR A 39 -10.09 10.05 -20.09
CA TYR A 39 -9.30 11.11 -19.48
C TYR A 39 -10.16 11.93 -18.54
N VAL A 40 -9.90 11.79 -17.23
CA VAL A 40 -10.65 12.47 -16.17
C VAL A 40 -10.38 13.99 -16.21
N GLU A 41 -11.44 14.78 -16.28
CA GLU A 41 -11.42 16.24 -16.11
C GLU A 41 -11.80 16.64 -14.69
N ARG A 42 -12.82 15.98 -14.12
CA ARG A 42 -13.35 16.29 -12.79
C ARG A 42 -13.71 15.01 -12.05
N ALA A 43 -13.58 15.05 -10.72
CA ALA A 43 -13.98 13.98 -9.83
C ALA A 43 -14.64 14.56 -8.58
N GLU A 44 -15.66 13.87 -8.06
CA GLU A 44 -16.37 14.28 -6.84
C GLU A 44 -16.99 13.05 -6.18
N ASN A 45 -16.70 12.83 -4.90
CA ASN A 45 -17.21 11.70 -4.15
C ASN A 45 -16.97 10.36 -4.89
N SER A 46 -18.02 9.69 -5.37
CA SER A 46 -17.95 8.41 -6.09
C SER A 46 -18.16 8.57 -7.60
N GLU A 47 -17.91 9.76 -8.16
CA GLU A 47 -18.19 10.07 -9.56
C GLU A 47 -16.97 10.69 -10.27
N LEU A 48 -16.84 10.36 -11.55
CA LEU A 48 -15.84 10.90 -12.47
C LEU A 48 -16.53 11.50 -13.70
N TRP A 49 -15.99 12.60 -14.19
CA TRP A 49 -16.34 13.19 -15.48
C TRP A 49 -15.11 13.25 -16.35
N ASP A 50 -15.22 12.74 -17.58
CA ASP A 50 -14.16 12.86 -18.56
C ASP A 50 -14.17 14.20 -19.29
N VAL A 51 -13.13 14.47 -20.09
CA VAL A 51 -12.97 15.69 -20.91
C VAL A 51 -14.04 15.89 -21.99
N GLU A 52 -14.88 14.87 -22.24
CA GLU A 52 -16.00 14.93 -23.18
C GLU A 52 -17.34 15.14 -22.45
N GLY A 53 -17.32 15.23 -21.11
CA GLY A 53 -18.48 15.46 -20.26
C GLY A 53 -19.25 14.19 -19.87
N ASN A 54 -18.76 13.00 -20.20
CA ASN A 54 -19.41 11.75 -19.79
C ASN A 54 -19.23 11.53 -18.29
N ARG A 55 -20.30 11.14 -17.60
CA ARG A 55 -20.30 10.85 -16.16
C ARG A 55 -20.22 9.35 -15.89
N TYR A 56 -19.36 8.96 -14.97
CA TYR A 56 -19.15 7.58 -14.54
C TYR A 56 -19.33 7.45 -13.02
N ILE A 57 -19.87 6.31 -12.58
CA ILE A 57 -19.83 5.90 -11.17
C ILE A 57 -18.52 5.14 -10.95
N ASP A 58 -17.72 5.59 -9.99
CA ASP A 58 -16.40 5.03 -9.70
C ASP A 58 -16.47 3.92 -8.64
N PHE A 59 -16.43 2.68 -9.10
CA PHE A 59 -16.28 1.49 -8.25
C PHE A 59 -14.81 1.11 -7.97
N ALA A 60 -13.83 1.83 -8.54
CA ALA A 60 -12.41 1.56 -8.38
C ALA A 60 -11.76 2.39 -7.28
N SER A 61 -12.21 3.64 -7.06
CA SER A 61 -11.65 4.59 -6.09
C SER A 61 -10.13 4.80 -6.24
N GLY A 62 -9.65 4.78 -7.49
CA GLY A 62 -8.21 4.87 -7.79
C GLY A 62 -7.38 3.73 -7.19
N ILE A 63 -7.91 2.49 -7.20
CA ILE A 63 -7.29 1.32 -6.57
C ILE A 63 -7.24 1.46 -5.04
N ALA A 64 -8.43 1.62 -4.45
CA ALA A 64 -8.65 1.74 -3.00
C ALA A 64 -7.90 2.91 -2.33
N VAL A 65 -7.70 4.01 -3.04
CA VAL A 65 -7.03 5.23 -2.55
C VAL A 65 -8.06 6.25 -2.04
N CYS A 66 -9.10 6.51 -2.83
CA CYS A 66 -10.10 7.53 -2.50
C CYS A 66 -11.21 6.96 -1.59
N ASN A 67 -10.86 6.36 -0.45
CA ASN A 67 -11.83 5.76 0.50
C ASN A 67 -12.84 6.78 1.04
N THR A 68 -12.42 8.05 1.16
CA THR A 68 -13.26 9.17 1.60
C THR A 68 -14.04 9.83 0.45
N GLY A 69 -13.92 9.31 -0.78
CA GLY A 69 -14.42 9.94 -2.00
C GLY A 69 -13.45 10.98 -2.58
N HIS A 70 -13.58 11.22 -3.89
CA HIS A 70 -12.78 12.21 -4.61
C HIS A 70 -13.02 13.62 -4.08
N ILE A 71 -11.94 14.38 -3.87
CA ILE A 71 -11.95 15.80 -3.45
C ILE A 71 -12.79 16.03 -2.18
N HIS A 72 -12.68 15.12 -1.20
CA HIS A 72 -13.40 15.25 0.07
C HIS A 72 -13.16 16.64 0.70
N PRO A 73 -14.22 17.42 1.06
CA PRO A 73 -14.07 18.84 1.42
C PRO A 73 -13.07 19.10 2.54
N ARG A 74 -13.06 18.27 3.59
CA ARG A 74 -12.11 18.42 4.71
C ARG A 74 -10.65 18.19 4.29
N VAL A 75 -10.40 17.25 3.38
CA VAL A 75 -9.04 16.95 2.89
C VAL A 75 -8.57 18.09 1.97
N LYS A 76 -9.45 18.57 1.08
CA LYS A 76 -9.18 19.71 0.22
C LYS A 76 -8.81 20.96 1.03
N THR A 77 -9.63 21.31 2.04
CA THR A 77 -9.38 22.48 2.88
C THR A 77 -8.04 22.36 3.61
N ALA A 78 -7.76 21.22 4.25
CA ALA A 78 -6.49 21.00 4.95
C ALA A 78 -5.27 21.14 4.02
N MET A 79 -5.37 20.66 2.77
CA MET A 79 -4.30 20.79 1.79
C MET A 79 -4.07 22.24 1.35
N ILE A 80 -5.15 23.00 1.12
CA ILE A 80 -5.07 24.43 0.75
C ILE A 80 -4.44 25.24 1.89
N GLU A 81 -4.88 25.02 3.12
CA GLU A 81 -4.33 25.72 4.29
C GLU A 81 -2.84 25.38 4.50
N GLN A 82 -2.45 24.13 4.28
CA GLN A 82 -1.04 23.72 4.42
C GLN A 82 -0.15 24.35 3.34
N ILE A 83 -0.59 24.40 2.07
CA ILE A 83 0.25 24.92 0.98
C ILE A 83 0.51 26.42 1.10
N GLU A 84 -0.40 27.17 1.74
CA GLU A 84 -0.21 28.59 2.06
C GLU A 84 0.88 28.83 3.11
N ARG A 85 1.24 27.80 3.90
CA ARG A 85 2.27 27.87 4.95
C ARG A 85 3.62 27.38 4.44
N PHE A 86 3.67 26.15 3.94
CA PHE A 86 4.85 25.55 3.32
C PHE A 86 4.50 24.27 2.56
N SER A 87 5.28 23.96 1.53
CA SER A 87 5.15 22.72 0.76
C SER A 87 5.98 21.56 1.33
N HIS A 88 7.23 21.82 1.73
CA HIS A 88 8.15 20.79 2.20
C HIS A 88 9.33 21.41 3.00
N SER A 89 9.65 20.83 4.16
CA SER A 89 10.83 21.19 4.97
C SER A 89 11.71 19.99 5.34
N CYS A 90 11.38 18.79 4.85
CA CYS A 90 11.93 17.50 5.28
C CYS A 90 11.81 17.27 6.80
N VAL A 91 10.97 16.32 7.23
CA VAL A 91 10.73 16.06 8.67
C VAL A 91 12.02 15.72 9.44
N MET A 92 13.01 15.13 8.76
CA MET A 92 14.33 14.79 9.31
C MET A 92 15.27 15.99 9.45
N VAL A 93 14.98 17.13 8.80
CA VAL A 93 15.81 18.35 8.83
C VAL A 93 15.14 19.43 9.66
N THR A 94 13.87 19.73 9.36
CA THR A 94 13.09 20.73 10.08
C THR A 94 11.67 20.20 10.27
N PRO A 95 11.35 19.68 11.48
CA PRO A 95 10.10 18.98 11.73
C PRO A 95 8.90 19.91 11.80
N TYR A 96 7.70 19.33 11.74
CA TYR A 96 6.42 20.04 11.78
C TYR A 96 5.36 19.23 12.55
N ALA A 97 4.47 19.93 13.24
CA ALA A 97 3.52 19.33 14.20
C ALA A 97 2.62 18.26 13.58
N SER A 98 2.15 18.45 12.34
CA SER A 98 1.23 17.52 11.68
C SER A 98 1.82 16.12 11.45
N ALA A 99 3.16 15.98 11.36
CA ALA A 99 3.79 14.65 11.31
C ALA A 99 3.70 13.94 12.66
N VAL A 100 3.87 14.67 13.77
CA VAL A 100 3.77 14.11 15.13
C VAL A 100 2.34 13.72 15.44
N GLU A 101 1.38 14.63 15.20
CA GLU A 101 -0.05 14.39 15.41
C GLU A 101 -0.56 13.18 14.61
N LEU A 102 -0.09 13.03 13.36
CA LEU A 102 -0.42 11.87 12.55
C LEU A 102 0.21 10.58 13.11
N ALA A 103 1.47 10.63 13.57
CA ALA A 103 2.14 9.48 14.14
C ALA A 103 1.44 8.96 15.40
N GLU A 104 1.02 9.88 16.29
CA GLU A 104 0.24 9.58 17.50
C GLU A 104 -1.08 8.91 17.13
N LYS A 105 -1.85 9.53 16.23
CA LYS A 105 -3.15 9.01 15.78
C LYS A 105 -3.04 7.63 15.12
N LEU A 106 -1.99 7.40 14.32
CA LEU A 106 -1.75 6.10 13.73
C LEU A 106 -1.40 5.04 14.79
N GLY A 107 -0.60 5.40 15.79
CA GLY A 107 -0.27 4.51 16.91
C GLY A 107 -1.49 4.10 17.76
N GLU A 108 -2.46 5.01 17.92
CA GLU A 108 -3.74 4.73 18.58
C GLU A 108 -4.67 3.82 17.75
N LEU A 109 -4.67 3.98 16.42
CA LEU A 109 -5.59 3.26 15.53
C LEU A 109 -5.10 1.84 15.20
N VAL A 110 -3.79 1.62 15.10
CA VAL A 110 -3.25 0.29 14.80
C VAL A 110 -3.55 -0.67 15.97
N PRO A 111 -4.07 -1.88 15.71
CA PRO A 111 -4.50 -2.81 16.75
C PRO A 111 -3.44 -3.11 17.80
N GLY A 112 -3.90 -3.37 19.03
CA GLY A 112 -3.08 -3.78 20.17
C GLY A 112 -2.70 -2.63 21.12
N ASP A 113 -2.15 -2.98 22.28
CA ASP A 113 -1.91 -2.03 23.38
C ASP A 113 -0.42 -1.70 23.58
N ARG A 114 0.49 -2.37 22.86
CA ARG A 114 1.93 -2.07 22.99
C ARG A 114 2.21 -0.64 22.50
N PRO A 115 3.17 0.08 23.13
CA PRO A 115 3.58 1.40 22.66
C PRO A 115 4.05 1.33 21.21
N LYS A 116 3.59 2.25 20.36
CA LYS A 116 3.88 2.24 18.92
C LYS A 116 4.62 3.48 18.46
N LYS A 117 5.40 3.34 17.39
CA LYS A 117 6.08 4.42 16.68
C LYS A 117 5.81 4.32 15.19
N THR A 118 6.03 5.43 14.49
CA THR A 118 5.71 5.56 13.07
C THR A 118 6.88 6.15 12.32
N THR A 119 7.18 5.61 11.14
CA THR A 119 8.02 6.27 10.13
C THR A 119 7.20 6.54 8.88
N PHE A 120 7.46 7.68 8.22
CA PHE A 120 6.72 8.13 7.04
C PHE A 120 7.56 8.02 5.78
N VAL A 121 6.90 7.60 4.70
CA VAL A 121 7.43 7.50 3.34
C VAL A 121 6.33 7.91 2.35
N THR A 122 6.57 7.79 1.04
CA THR A 122 5.65 8.32 0.03
C THR A 122 4.76 7.24 -0.56
N THR A 123 5.28 6.03 -0.72
CA THR A 123 4.62 4.93 -1.42
C THR A 123 4.49 3.69 -0.55
N GLY A 124 3.50 2.85 -0.87
CA GLY A 124 3.35 1.55 -0.20
C GLY A 124 4.57 0.65 -0.35
N ALA A 125 5.24 0.68 -1.51
CA ALA A 125 6.47 -0.08 -1.72
C ALA A 125 7.59 0.37 -0.78
N GLU A 126 7.77 1.68 -0.56
CA GLU A 126 8.73 2.18 0.43
C GLU A 126 8.36 1.77 1.86
N ALA A 127 7.07 1.70 2.19
CA ALA A 127 6.63 1.23 3.50
C ALA A 127 6.99 -0.24 3.71
N VAL A 128 6.73 -1.10 2.71
CA VAL A 128 7.17 -2.50 2.71
C VAL A 128 8.69 -2.62 2.86
N GLU A 129 9.46 -1.85 2.10
CA GLU A 129 10.92 -1.90 2.20
C GLU A 129 11.42 -1.46 3.58
N ASN A 130 10.83 -0.42 4.16
CA ASN A 130 11.18 0.01 5.51
C ASN A 130 10.74 -0.99 6.58
N ALA A 131 9.59 -1.66 6.44
CA ALA A 131 9.19 -2.72 7.35
C ALA A 131 10.19 -3.88 7.34
N VAL A 132 10.68 -4.29 6.16
CA VAL A 132 11.75 -5.30 6.05
C VAL A 132 13.06 -4.81 6.67
N LYS A 133 13.46 -3.56 6.43
CA LYS A 133 14.68 -2.99 7.02
C LYS A 133 14.61 -3.00 8.56
N ILE A 134 13.48 -2.56 9.11
CA ILE A 134 13.24 -2.50 10.55
C ILE A 134 13.26 -3.91 11.14
N ALA A 135 12.55 -4.87 10.54
CA ALA A 135 12.54 -6.25 11.01
C ALA A 135 13.94 -6.90 10.99
N ARG A 136 14.72 -6.69 9.92
CA ARG A 136 16.09 -7.19 9.82
C ARG A 136 17.02 -6.55 10.86
N ALA A 137 16.90 -5.24 11.07
CA ALA A 137 17.70 -4.53 12.09
C ALA A 137 17.37 -5.02 13.51
N HIS A 138 16.08 -5.19 13.83
CA HIS A 138 15.62 -5.65 15.14
C HIS A 138 16.06 -7.09 15.44
N THR A 139 15.91 -7.99 14.47
CA THR A 139 16.18 -9.42 14.69
C THR A 139 17.64 -9.80 14.46
N GLY A 140 18.39 -9.02 13.68
CA GLY A 140 19.72 -9.40 13.17
C GLY A 140 19.68 -10.52 12.12
N ARG A 141 18.50 -10.80 11.54
CA ARG A 141 18.23 -11.93 10.63
C ARG A 141 17.99 -11.44 9.21
N ARG A 142 18.08 -12.32 8.21
CA ARG A 142 18.02 -11.93 6.78
C ARG A 142 16.74 -12.35 6.08
N GLY A 143 16.21 -13.52 6.42
CA GLY A 143 15.08 -14.16 5.74
C GLY A 143 13.78 -13.39 5.86
N VAL A 144 13.03 -13.32 4.76
CA VAL A 144 11.66 -12.80 4.75
C VAL A 144 10.76 -13.80 4.04
N VAL A 145 9.65 -14.16 4.68
CA VAL A 145 8.63 -15.04 4.09
C VAL A 145 7.44 -14.19 3.63
N ALA A 146 7.07 -14.35 2.36
CA ALA A 146 5.86 -13.79 1.74
C ALA A 146 4.99 -14.93 1.19
N PHE A 147 3.86 -14.60 0.58
CA PHE A 147 2.89 -15.60 0.13
C PHE A 147 2.64 -15.57 -1.38
N HIS A 148 2.34 -16.75 -1.96
CA HIS A 148 1.86 -16.84 -3.34
C HIS A 148 0.64 -15.94 -3.55
N GLY A 149 0.55 -15.29 -4.70
CA GLY A 149 -0.54 -14.36 -5.01
C GLY A 149 -0.43 -12.96 -4.39
N GLY A 150 0.47 -12.77 -3.40
CA GLY A 150 0.62 -11.48 -2.74
C GLY A 150 1.20 -10.38 -3.64
N PHE A 151 0.92 -9.12 -3.32
CA PHE A 151 1.43 -7.94 -4.01
C PHE A 151 1.91 -6.88 -3.02
N HIS A 152 3.23 -6.64 -3.02
CA HIS A 152 3.87 -5.73 -2.06
C HIS A 152 4.52 -4.51 -2.73
N GLY A 153 4.40 -4.38 -4.05
CA GLY A 153 4.87 -3.21 -4.81
C GLY A 153 5.79 -3.55 -5.98
N ARG A 154 6.44 -2.52 -6.54
CA ARG A 154 7.18 -2.59 -7.80
C ARG A 154 8.65 -2.12 -7.73
N THR A 155 9.18 -1.88 -6.53
CA THR A 155 10.63 -1.73 -6.32
C THR A 155 11.30 -3.12 -6.33
N LEU A 156 12.62 -3.20 -6.38
CA LEU A 156 13.32 -4.50 -6.52
C LEU A 156 12.98 -5.48 -5.38
N LEU A 157 12.98 -5.02 -4.12
CA LEU A 157 12.61 -5.86 -2.99
C LEU A 157 11.11 -6.19 -2.98
N ALA A 158 10.25 -5.19 -3.23
CA ALA A 158 8.81 -5.40 -3.27
C ALA A 158 8.35 -6.35 -4.40
N MET A 159 9.02 -6.30 -5.56
CA MET A 159 8.82 -7.28 -6.63
C MET A 159 9.32 -8.66 -6.21
N GLY A 160 10.44 -8.73 -5.48
CA GLY A 160 10.92 -9.95 -4.85
C GLY A 160 9.84 -10.59 -3.99
N LEU A 161 9.22 -9.82 -3.09
CA LEU A 161 8.14 -10.24 -2.19
C LEU A 161 6.82 -10.53 -2.89
N THR A 162 6.53 -9.89 -4.03
CA THR A 162 5.31 -10.12 -4.81
C THR A 162 5.26 -11.57 -5.33
N GLY A 163 4.13 -12.26 -5.12
CA GLY A 163 3.93 -13.67 -5.44
C GLY A 163 3.43 -13.95 -6.86
N LYS A 164 3.13 -12.91 -7.66
CA LYS A 164 2.66 -13.03 -9.06
C LYS A 164 3.72 -12.55 -10.05
N VAL A 165 4.04 -13.36 -11.05
CA VAL A 165 5.12 -13.07 -12.02
C VAL A 165 4.71 -12.04 -13.07
N ASP A 166 3.63 -12.28 -13.81
CA ASP A 166 3.15 -11.34 -14.82
C ASP A 166 2.02 -10.45 -14.26
N PRO A 167 2.04 -9.12 -14.50
CA PRO A 167 3.04 -8.34 -15.24
C PRO A 167 4.16 -7.75 -14.36
N TYR A 168 4.29 -8.17 -13.08
CA TYR A 168 5.05 -7.41 -12.09
C TYR A 168 6.55 -7.73 -12.04
N LYS A 169 6.95 -8.96 -12.34
CA LYS A 169 8.32 -9.49 -12.12
C LYS A 169 9.01 -9.94 -13.41
N ASN A 170 8.23 -10.34 -14.41
CA ASN A 170 8.78 -10.89 -15.65
C ASN A 170 9.78 -9.90 -16.27
N LEU A 171 10.97 -10.39 -16.62
CA LEU A 171 12.11 -9.63 -17.17
C LEU A 171 12.80 -8.61 -16.23
N PHE A 172 12.47 -8.54 -14.94
CA PHE A 172 13.05 -7.56 -14.01
C PHE A 172 14.02 -8.13 -12.96
N GLY A 173 14.34 -9.42 -13.03
CA GLY A 173 15.27 -10.08 -12.12
C GLY A 173 16.76 -9.84 -12.44
N PRO A 174 17.68 -10.32 -11.58
CA PRO A 174 17.41 -11.07 -10.35
C PRO A 174 16.87 -10.19 -9.21
N PHE A 175 16.07 -10.78 -8.32
CA PHE A 175 15.53 -10.11 -7.14
C PHE A 175 16.43 -10.32 -5.92
N PRO A 176 16.29 -9.50 -4.85
CA PRO A 176 17.04 -9.70 -3.62
C PRO A 176 16.89 -11.12 -3.07
N ALA A 177 18.00 -11.68 -2.58
CA ALA A 177 18.03 -13.01 -1.97
C ALA A 177 17.34 -13.05 -0.60
N ASP A 178 17.23 -14.26 -0.03
CA ASP A 178 16.63 -14.54 1.27
C ASP A 178 15.16 -14.10 1.37
N VAL A 179 14.44 -14.19 0.24
CA VAL A 179 12.98 -14.04 0.14
C VAL A 179 12.39 -15.39 -0.25
N PHE A 180 11.43 -15.86 0.53
CA PHE A 180 10.77 -17.15 0.35
C PHE A 180 9.26 -16.96 0.17
N HIS A 181 8.63 -17.88 -0.55
CA HIS A 181 7.19 -17.88 -0.75
C HIS A 181 6.58 -19.20 -0.30
N VAL A 182 5.45 -19.10 0.40
CA VAL A 182 4.60 -20.25 0.72
C VAL A 182 3.18 -20.02 0.21
N PRO A 183 2.36 -21.08 0.00
CA PRO A 183 0.97 -20.92 -0.43
C PRO A 183 0.16 -20.05 0.54
N PHE A 184 -0.64 -19.13 -0.01
CA PHE A 184 -1.67 -18.41 0.75
C PHE A 184 -2.94 -19.26 0.84
N PRO A 185 -3.65 -19.29 1.98
CA PRO A 185 -4.89 -20.06 2.10
C PRO A 185 -6.00 -19.41 1.26
N ALA A 186 -6.50 -20.16 0.28
CA ALA A 186 -7.59 -19.74 -0.58
C ALA A 186 -8.40 -20.96 -0.98
N GLU A 187 -9.57 -21.12 -0.35
CA GLU A 187 -10.48 -22.26 -0.59
C GLU A 187 -10.84 -22.40 -2.08
N TYR A 188 -11.02 -21.29 -2.78
CA TYR A 188 -11.28 -21.26 -4.22
C TYR A 188 -10.17 -21.95 -5.06
N HIS A 189 -8.92 -21.91 -4.60
CA HIS A 189 -7.78 -22.57 -5.24
C HIS A 189 -7.46 -23.93 -4.61
N GLY A 190 -8.28 -24.41 -3.67
CA GLY A 190 -8.07 -25.67 -2.98
C GLY A 190 -6.91 -25.66 -1.99
N VAL A 191 -6.50 -24.49 -1.48
CA VAL A 191 -5.44 -24.35 -0.47
C VAL A 191 -6.07 -24.05 0.87
N SER A 192 -5.97 -24.98 1.81
CA SER A 192 -6.47 -24.80 3.19
C SER A 192 -5.48 -24.02 4.06
N VAL A 193 -5.93 -23.61 5.24
CA VAL A 193 -5.05 -23.04 6.28
C VAL A 193 -3.94 -24.01 6.67
N ASP A 194 -4.28 -25.30 6.81
CA ASP A 194 -3.30 -26.33 7.18
C ASP A 194 -2.24 -26.53 6.10
N ASP A 195 -2.60 -26.47 4.82
CA ASP A 195 -1.64 -26.57 3.72
C ASP A 195 -0.63 -25.41 3.76
N SER A 196 -1.10 -24.18 4.00
CA SER A 196 -0.26 -23.00 4.13
C SER A 196 0.70 -23.09 5.32
N ILE A 197 0.21 -23.54 6.48
CA ILE A 197 1.05 -23.68 7.68
C ILE A 197 2.04 -24.84 7.53
N ALA A 198 1.62 -25.98 6.98
CA ALA A 198 2.51 -27.11 6.72
C ALA A 198 3.64 -26.73 5.74
N ALA A 199 3.35 -25.92 4.72
CA ALA A 199 4.37 -25.39 3.80
C ALA A 199 5.36 -24.45 4.51
N LEU A 200 4.88 -23.59 5.42
CA LEU A 200 5.73 -22.73 6.24
C LEU A 200 6.63 -23.53 7.18
N GLU A 201 6.10 -24.54 7.86
CA GLU A 201 6.88 -25.43 8.70
C GLU A 201 7.91 -26.25 7.90
N MET A 202 7.56 -26.66 6.67
CA MET A 202 8.49 -27.34 5.78
C MET A 202 9.64 -26.41 5.37
N LEU A 203 9.34 -25.18 4.94
CA LEU A 203 10.33 -24.15 4.62
C LEU A 203 11.35 -23.99 5.76
N PHE A 204 10.87 -23.94 7.01
CA PHE A 204 11.72 -23.82 8.19
C PHE A 204 12.63 -25.03 8.46
N LYS A 205 12.27 -26.21 7.94
CA LYS A 205 13.05 -27.45 8.10
C LYS A 205 14.11 -27.62 7.01
N VAL A 206 13.84 -27.15 5.79
CA VAL A 206 14.63 -27.54 4.62
C VAL A 206 15.33 -26.39 3.89
N ASP A 207 14.81 -25.16 4.00
CA ASP A 207 15.31 -24.02 3.22
C ASP A 207 15.99 -22.95 4.09
N ILE A 208 15.41 -22.62 5.25
CA ILE A 208 15.94 -21.58 6.16
C ILE A 208 15.62 -21.87 7.63
N PRO A 209 16.59 -21.86 8.56
CA PRO A 209 16.28 -22.01 9.98
C PRO A 209 15.50 -20.79 10.49
N THR A 210 14.54 -20.99 11.39
CA THR A 210 13.73 -19.91 11.97
C THR A 210 14.59 -18.82 12.64
N SER A 211 15.76 -19.18 13.15
CA SER A 211 16.75 -18.26 13.73
C SER A 211 17.37 -17.28 12.72
N ASP A 212 17.17 -17.45 11.42
CA ASP A 212 17.58 -16.51 10.36
C ASP A 212 16.38 -15.90 9.61
N VAL A 213 15.15 -16.12 10.07
CA VAL A 213 13.94 -15.47 9.53
C VAL A 213 13.65 -14.19 10.32
N ALA A 214 13.76 -13.05 9.67
CA ALA A 214 13.48 -11.74 10.24
C ALA A 214 11.99 -11.44 10.31
N ALA A 215 11.26 -11.73 9.22
CA ALA A 215 9.86 -11.37 9.11
C ALA A 215 9.02 -12.36 8.31
N ILE A 216 7.73 -12.43 8.66
CA ILE A 216 6.66 -12.93 7.79
C ILE A 216 5.81 -11.71 7.42
N ILE A 217 5.65 -11.45 6.12
CA ILE A 217 4.78 -10.38 5.61
C ILE A 217 3.52 -10.99 4.97
N VAL A 218 2.35 -10.50 5.39
CA VAL A 218 1.05 -11.02 4.94
C VAL A 218 0.06 -9.89 4.70
N GLU A 219 -0.68 -9.96 3.60
CA GLU A 219 -1.87 -9.14 3.38
C GLU A 219 -3.06 -9.81 4.10
N PRO A 220 -3.78 -9.12 5.01
CA PRO A 220 -5.00 -9.67 5.64
C PRO A 220 -6.12 -9.95 4.62
N VAL A 221 -6.10 -9.23 3.50
CA VAL A 221 -6.85 -9.56 2.28
C VAL A 221 -5.91 -9.39 1.11
N GLN A 222 -5.58 -10.46 0.38
CA GLN A 222 -4.76 -10.34 -0.81
C GLN A 222 -5.47 -9.51 -1.86
N GLY A 223 -4.89 -8.35 -2.18
CA GLY A 223 -5.45 -7.39 -3.11
C GLY A 223 -5.41 -7.87 -4.56
N GLU A 224 -4.28 -7.58 -5.20
CA GLU A 224 -4.03 -7.93 -6.60
C GLU A 224 -4.04 -9.46 -6.86
N GLY A 225 -3.94 -10.26 -5.80
CA GLY A 225 -4.08 -11.73 -5.85
C GLY A 225 -5.50 -12.17 -6.24
N GLY A 226 -6.53 -11.39 -5.88
CA GLY A 226 -7.92 -11.69 -6.23
C GLY A 226 -8.96 -11.40 -5.14
N PHE A 227 -8.64 -10.50 -4.19
CA PHE A 227 -9.47 -10.17 -3.03
C PHE A 227 -9.76 -11.39 -2.14
N TYR A 228 -8.74 -12.23 -1.90
CA TYR A 228 -8.87 -13.39 -1.01
C TYR A 228 -8.63 -12.98 0.45
N PRO A 229 -9.64 -13.03 1.32
CA PRO A 229 -9.46 -12.73 2.73
C PRO A 229 -8.68 -13.87 3.40
N ALA A 230 -7.67 -13.52 4.20
CA ALA A 230 -7.01 -14.48 5.08
C ALA A 230 -8.01 -14.96 6.14
N PRO A 231 -8.20 -16.28 6.34
CA PRO A 231 -8.99 -16.78 7.45
C PRO A 231 -8.43 -16.27 8.79
N PRO A 232 -9.26 -15.82 9.75
CA PRO A 232 -8.78 -15.35 11.06
C PRO A 232 -7.86 -16.34 11.76
N GLU A 233 -8.18 -17.63 11.70
CA GLU A 233 -7.35 -18.72 12.25
C GLU A 233 -5.94 -18.74 11.67
N PHE A 234 -5.80 -18.48 10.36
CA PHE A 234 -4.49 -18.45 9.71
C PHE A 234 -3.62 -17.32 10.26
N LEU A 235 -4.18 -16.10 10.38
CA LEU A 235 -3.46 -14.96 10.95
C LEU A 235 -3.08 -15.19 12.42
N GLN A 236 -3.96 -15.84 13.20
CA GLN A 236 -3.69 -16.23 14.58
C GLN A 236 -2.54 -17.25 14.67
N ARG A 237 -2.52 -18.26 13.80
CA ARG A 237 -1.42 -19.25 13.75
C ARG A 237 -0.10 -18.61 13.32
N LEU A 238 -0.11 -17.68 12.36
CA LEU A 238 1.10 -16.91 12.03
C LEU A 238 1.61 -16.10 13.23
N ARG A 239 0.71 -15.45 13.99
CA ARG A 239 1.07 -14.72 15.20
C ARG A 239 1.74 -15.63 16.23
N THR A 240 1.16 -16.81 16.51
CA THR A 240 1.75 -17.80 17.42
C THR A 240 3.15 -18.24 16.96
N ILE A 241 3.32 -18.58 15.68
CA ILE A 241 4.62 -18.98 15.11
C ILE A 241 5.65 -17.85 15.24
N CYS A 242 5.23 -16.61 14.99
CA CYS A 242 6.09 -15.44 15.13
C CYS A 242 6.54 -15.23 16.58
N ASP A 243 5.65 -15.42 17.56
CA ASP A 243 5.96 -15.30 18.99
C ASP A 243 6.92 -16.40 19.45
N GLU A 244 6.70 -17.65 19.02
CA GLU A 244 7.53 -18.80 19.37
C GLU A 244 8.98 -18.69 18.86
N HIS A 245 9.17 -18.07 17.69
CA HIS A 245 10.47 -18.00 17.02
C HIS A 245 11.12 -16.60 17.06
N GLY A 246 10.45 -15.60 17.64
CA GLY A 246 10.90 -14.21 17.61
C GLY A 246 11.01 -13.67 16.18
N ILE A 247 10.05 -14.00 15.33
CA ILE A 247 9.95 -13.50 13.94
C ILE A 247 8.98 -12.32 13.94
N VAL A 248 9.33 -11.22 13.27
CA VAL A 248 8.45 -10.04 13.18
C VAL A 248 7.26 -10.34 12.26
N LEU A 249 6.04 -10.20 12.77
CA LEU A 249 4.84 -10.27 11.93
C LEU A 249 4.55 -8.90 11.32
N VAL A 250 4.58 -8.83 9.98
CA VAL A 250 4.25 -7.63 9.21
C VAL A 250 2.88 -7.80 8.55
N ALA A 251 1.90 -7.00 8.97
CA ALA A 251 0.60 -6.94 8.30
C ALA A 251 0.62 -5.86 7.22
N ASP A 252 0.52 -6.28 5.96
CA ASP A 252 0.39 -5.37 4.84
C ASP A 252 -1.06 -4.90 4.64
N GLU A 253 -1.40 -3.81 5.32
CA GLU A 253 -2.72 -3.18 5.29
C GLU A 253 -2.80 -2.02 4.30
N ILE A 254 -1.85 -1.94 3.35
CA ILE A 254 -1.82 -0.88 2.34
C ILE A 254 -3.15 -0.79 1.59
N GLN A 255 -3.75 -1.93 1.22
CA GLN A 255 -5.04 -1.95 0.52
C GLN A 255 -6.24 -2.19 1.45
N SER A 256 -6.11 -3.02 2.48
CA SER A 256 -7.22 -3.44 3.35
C SER A 256 -7.52 -2.46 4.49
N GLY A 257 -6.61 -1.55 4.81
CA GLY A 257 -6.77 -0.57 5.87
C GLY A 257 -7.66 0.63 5.51
N PHE A 258 -7.80 1.55 6.46
CA PHE A 258 -8.56 2.80 6.36
C PHE A 258 -10.02 2.59 5.98
N ALA A 259 -10.75 1.80 6.77
CA ALA A 259 -12.18 1.53 6.60
C ALA A 259 -12.57 0.67 5.38
N ARG A 260 -11.59 0.21 4.58
CA ARG A 260 -11.87 -0.54 3.34
C ARG A 260 -12.65 -1.83 3.58
N THR A 261 -12.38 -2.52 4.68
CA THR A 261 -12.99 -3.82 5.02
C THR A 261 -14.17 -3.70 6.00
N GLY A 262 -14.56 -2.47 6.38
CA GLY A 262 -15.59 -2.22 7.41
C GLY A 262 -15.03 -1.95 8.81
N ARG A 263 -13.71 -2.07 8.98
CA ARG A 263 -12.94 -1.68 10.17
C ARG A 263 -11.77 -0.78 9.78
N PHE A 264 -11.12 -0.11 10.74
CA PHE A 264 -9.96 0.72 10.42
C PHE A 264 -8.83 -0.13 9.84
N PHE A 265 -8.59 -1.29 10.42
CA PHE A 265 -7.65 -2.29 9.93
C PHE A 265 -8.33 -3.66 9.85
N CYS A 266 -8.03 -4.44 8.81
CA CYS A 266 -8.63 -5.77 8.63
C CYS A 266 -8.14 -6.78 9.66
N THR A 267 -6.91 -6.62 10.16
CA THR A 267 -6.31 -7.44 11.23
C THR A 267 -7.14 -7.43 12.52
N GLU A 268 -7.95 -6.41 12.76
CA GLU A 268 -8.91 -6.38 13.88
C GLU A 268 -9.86 -7.58 13.87
N TYR A 269 -10.24 -8.12 12.70
CA TYR A 269 -11.12 -9.28 12.61
C TYR A 269 -10.46 -10.58 13.11
N ALA A 270 -9.13 -10.65 13.12
CA ALA A 270 -8.39 -11.79 13.64
C ALA A 270 -8.03 -11.65 15.13
N GLY A 271 -8.20 -10.47 15.73
CA GLY A 271 -7.87 -10.23 17.13
C GLY A 271 -6.38 -10.38 17.45
N ILE A 272 -5.50 -10.10 16.49
CA ILE A 272 -4.04 -10.16 16.66
C ILE A 272 -3.45 -8.75 16.71
N GLU A 273 -2.29 -8.62 17.35
CA GLU A 273 -1.42 -7.43 17.27
C GLU A 273 -0.20 -7.75 16.40
N PRO A 274 -0.15 -7.26 15.14
CA PRO A 274 1.05 -7.33 14.32
C PRO A 274 2.19 -6.52 14.95
N ASP A 275 3.44 -6.91 14.69
CA ASP A 275 4.59 -6.16 15.19
C ASP A 275 4.81 -4.89 14.35
N LEU A 276 4.58 -4.99 13.04
CA LEU A 276 4.60 -3.89 12.07
C LEU A 276 3.35 -3.92 11.19
N VAL A 277 2.86 -2.74 10.81
CA VAL A 277 1.77 -2.54 9.86
C VAL A 277 2.22 -1.55 8.79
N THR A 278 2.13 -1.95 7.51
CA THR A 278 2.39 -1.04 6.39
C THR A 278 1.11 -0.38 5.90
N ILE A 279 1.19 0.93 5.68
CA ILE A 279 0.05 1.81 5.41
C ILE A 279 0.34 2.65 4.17
N ALA A 280 -0.62 2.79 3.26
CA ALA A 280 -0.60 3.79 2.19
C ALA A 280 -2.04 4.03 1.68
N LYS A 281 -2.21 4.27 0.38
CA LYS A 281 -3.49 4.40 -0.34
C LYS A 281 -4.51 5.29 0.39
N GLY A 282 -5.45 4.70 1.10
CA GLY A 282 -6.55 5.37 1.80
C GLY A 282 -6.13 6.43 2.83
N VAL A 283 -4.89 6.35 3.36
CA VAL A 283 -4.42 7.16 4.49
C VAL A 283 -4.53 8.68 4.29
N ALA A 284 -4.35 9.15 3.05
CA ALA A 284 -4.30 10.59 2.75
C ALA A 284 -5.30 11.02 1.68
N GLY A 285 -6.34 10.23 1.42
CA GLY A 285 -7.46 10.63 0.55
C GLY A 285 -7.07 11.10 -0.85
N GLY A 286 -6.08 10.43 -1.46
CA GLY A 286 -5.57 10.77 -2.81
C GLY A 286 -4.19 11.41 -2.85
N PHE A 287 -3.66 11.89 -1.71
CA PHE A 287 -2.32 12.46 -1.66
C PHE A 287 -1.25 11.38 -1.39
N PRO A 288 -0.02 11.51 -1.94
CA PRO A 288 1.05 10.56 -1.69
C PRO A 288 1.49 10.57 -0.23
N LEU A 289 1.19 9.49 0.48
CA LEU A 289 1.63 9.25 1.84
C LEU A 289 1.60 7.76 2.13
N ALA A 290 2.62 7.28 2.81
CA ALA A 290 2.71 5.94 3.33
C ALA A 290 3.44 5.94 4.67
N ALA A 291 3.27 4.88 5.44
CA ALA A 291 3.88 4.76 6.76
C ALA A 291 4.16 3.29 7.11
N VAL A 292 5.11 3.09 8.01
CA VAL A 292 5.19 1.88 8.83
C VAL A 292 4.88 2.28 10.25
N VAL A 293 3.89 1.64 10.84
CA VAL A 293 3.55 1.78 12.26
C VAL A 293 3.90 0.46 12.91
N GLY A 294 4.57 0.48 14.05
CA GLY A 294 4.95 -0.75 14.71
C GLY A 294 5.25 -0.55 16.17
N VAL A 295 5.40 -1.67 16.88
CA VAL A 295 5.76 -1.64 18.29
C VAL A 295 7.12 -0.99 18.49
N ALA A 296 7.23 -0.15 19.53
CA ALA A 296 8.36 0.76 19.71
C ALA A 296 9.71 0.02 19.78
N GLU A 297 9.77 -1.13 20.45
CA GLU A 297 10.97 -1.96 20.56
C GLU A 297 11.47 -2.50 19.21
N VAL A 298 10.57 -2.72 18.25
CA VAL A 298 10.91 -3.13 16.88
C VAL A 298 11.30 -1.91 16.05
N MET A 299 10.54 -0.82 16.15
CA MET A 299 10.75 0.41 15.39
C MET A 299 12.05 1.15 15.73
N ASP A 300 12.49 1.12 16.99
CA ASP A 300 13.69 1.81 17.49
C ASP A 300 14.98 1.00 17.35
N ALA A 301 14.93 -0.18 16.70
CA ALA A 301 16.09 -1.04 16.58
C ALA A 301 17.19 -0.56 15.61
N PRO A 302 16.89 0.04 14.43
CA PRO A 302 17.89 0.65 13.57
C PRO A 302 18.58 1.86 14.21
#